data_AF-A0A180F468-F1
#
_entry.id   AF-A0A180F468-F1
#
_cell.length_a   1.000
_cell.length_b   1.000
_cell.length_c   1.000
_cell.angle_alpha   90.00
_cell.angle_beta   90.00
_cell.angle_gamma   90.00
#
_symmetry.space_group_name_H-M   'P 1'
#
loop_
_entity.id
_entity.type
_entity.pdbx_description
1 polymer ?
#
loop_
_entity_poly.entity_id
_entity_poly.type
_entity_poly.pdbx_seq_one_letter_code
_entity_poly.pdbx_strand_id
1 'polypeptide(L)' 'MNEQCGLLVNSSRAIIYADNTPDFAVVAREATWEIQQEMVLYLLDKALILH' A
#
# COMPACT_ATOMS: atom_id res chain seq x y z
N MET A 1 9.70 7.35 -0.95
CA MET A 1 8.98 7.63 -2.21
C MET A 1 9.97 8.28 -3.17
N ASN A 2 10.37 7.63 -4.26
CA ASN A 2 11.13 8.32 -5.31
C ASN A 2 10.24 8.50 -6.53
N GLU A 3 10.43 9.59 -7.27
CA GLU A 3 9.55 9.98 -8.38
C GLU A 3 9.50 8.95 -9.53
N GLN A 4 10.44 8.01 -9.57
CA GLN A 4 10.54 6.97 -10.60
C GLN A 4 9.83 5.65 -10.25
N CYS A 5 9.65 5.29 -8.98
CA CYS A 5 9.00 4.05 -8.57
C CYS A 5 7.81 4.37 -7.66
N GLY A 6 6.63 4.41 -8.28
CA GLY A 6 5.38 4.79 -7.63
C GLY A 6 5.00 3.95 -6.41
N LEU A 7 4.00 4.45 -5.70
CA LEU A 7 3.39 3.91 -4.49
C LEU A 7 3.28 2.38 -4.48
N LEU A 8 2.83 1.77 -5.58
CA LEU A 8 2.70 0.31 -5.76
C LEU A 8 4.01 -0.48 -5.58
N VAL A 9 5.12 0.01 -6.12
CA VAL A 9 6.40 -0.73 -6.12
C VAL A 9 7.09 -0.65 -4.75
N ASN A 10 6.89 0.45 -4.02
CA ASN A 10 7.42 0.61 -2.66
C ASN A 10 6.56 -0.09 -1.59
N SER A 11 5.25 -0.20 -1.84
CA SER A 11 4.29 -0.85 -0.95
C SER A 11 4.59 -2.35 -0.77
N SER A 12 5.00 -3.06 -1.82
CA SER A 12 5.23 -4.51 -1.75
C SER A 12 6.33 -4.90 -0.75
N ARG A 13 7.42 -4.13 -0.67
CA ARG A 13 8.49 -4.41 0.31
C ARG A 13 8.06 -4.07 1.73
N ALA A 14 7.33 -2.97 1.90
CA ALA A 14 6.80 -2.59 3.21
C ALA A 14 5.86 -3.65 3.76
N ILE A 15 4.98 -4.22 2.92
CA ILE A 15 4.05 -5.30 3.31
C ILE A 15 4.81 -6.60 3.64
N ILE A 16 5.75 -7.03 2.78
CA ILE A 16 6.51 -8.28 2.98
C ILE A 16 7.36 -8.24 4.25
N TYR A 17 7.86 -7.07 4.63
CA TYR A 17 8.69 -6.90 5.83
C TYR A 17 7.93 -6.26 7.00
N ALA A 18 6.60 -6.17 6.94
CA ALA A 18 5.80 -5.57 8.00
C ALA A 18 5.84 -6.39 9.30
N ASP A 19 6.07 -7.70 9.20
CA ASP A 19 6.21 -8.59 10.35
C ASP A 19 7.08 -9.81 10.02
N ASN A 20 7.70 -10.39 11.04
CA ASN A 20 8.50 -11.61 10.95
C ASN A 20 8.05 -12.69 11.96
N THR A 21 6.89 -12.49 12.60
CA THR A 21 6.28 -13.44 13.53
C THR A 21 5.24 -14.34 12.83
N PRO A 22 4.66 -15.34 13.53
CA PRO A 22 3.54 -16.11 12.99
C PRO A 22 2.29 -15.28 12.66
N ASP A 23 2.18 -14.05 13.18
CA ASP A 23 1.07 -13.14 12.94
C ASP A 23 1.21 -12.35 11.62
N PHE A 24 2.23 -12.66 10.81
CA PHE A 24 2.54 -11.99 9.56
C PHE A 24 1.31 -11.80 8.66
N ALA A 25 0.45 -12.82 8.55
CA ALA A 25 -0.75 -12.74 7.72
C ALA A 25 -1.73 -11.64 8.18
N VAL A 26 -1.83 -11.41 9.49
CA VAL A 26 -2.68 -10.37 10.08
C VAL A 26 -2.08 -9.00 9.80
N VAL A 27 -0.79 -8.83 10.12
CA VAL A 27 -0.09 -7.55 9.95
C VAL A 27 0.02 -7.16 8.48
N ALA A 28 0.33 -8.11 7.59
CA ALA A 28 0.39 -7.86 6.15
C ALA A 28 -0.98 -7.43 5.59
N ARG A 29 -2.08 -8.00 6.09
CA ARG A 29 -3.44 -7.60 5.70
C ARG A 29 -3.74 -6.17 6.12
N GLU A 30 -3.39 -5.79 7.34
CA GLU A 30 -3.59 -4.44 7.86
C GLU A 30 -2.79 -3.41 7.05
N ALA A 31 -1.50 -3.66 6.82
CA ALA A 31 -0.66 -2.80 5.99
C ALA A 31 -1.21 -2.67 4.55
N THR A 32 -1.69 -3.77 3.97
CA THR A 32 -2.30 -3.74 2.63
C THR A 32 -3.59 -2.93 2.61
N TRP A 33 -4.41 -3.04 3.65
CA TRP A 33 -5.65 -2.27 3.79
C TRP A 33 -5.38 -0.77 3.86
N GLU A 34 -4.42 -0.33 4.68
CA GLU A 34 -4.03 1.08 4.78
C GLU A 34 -3.54 1.64 3.44
N ILE A 35 -2.66 0.90 2.76
CA ILE A 35 -2.14 1.26 1.44
C ILE A 35 -3.26 1.34 0.40
N GLN A 36 -4.25 0.44 0.45
CA GLN A 36 -5.40 0.48 -0.45
C GLN A 36 -6.20 1.78 -0.27
N GLN A 37 -6.41 2.22 0.97
CA GLN A 37 -7.11 3.47 1.26
C GLN A 37 -6.31 4.69 0.78
N GLU A 38 -4.99 4.69 0.97
CA GLU A 38 -4.12 5.75 0.44
C GLU A 38 -4.16 5.78 -1.10
N MET A 39 -4.13 4.60 -1.74
CA MET A 39 -4.27 4.45 -3.20
C MET A 39 -5.56 5.05 -3.73
N VAL A 40 -6.70 4.85 -3.04
CA VAL A 40 -7.97 5.46 -3.42
C VAL A 40 -7.84 6.99 -3.47
N LEU A 41 -7.21 7.61 -2.48
CA LEU A 41 -7.01 9.06 -2.44
C LEU A 41 -6.14 9.55 -3.61
N TYR A 42 -5.03 8.86 -3.91
CA TYR A 42 -4.19 9.24 -5.06
C TYR A 42 -4.90 9.06 -6.40
N LEU A 43 -5.67 7.99 -6.56
CA LEU A 43 -6.41 7.74 -7.80
C LEU A 43 -7.54 8.78 -7.99
N LEU A 44 -8.20 9.21 -6.90
CA LEU A 44 -9.15 10.31 -6.93
C LEU A 44 -8.46 11.65 -7.30
N ASP A 45 -7.33 11.98 -6.68
CA ASP A 45 -6.55 13.19 -6.98
C ASP A 45 -6.13 13.25 -8.47
N LYS A 46 -5.79 12.10 -9.03
CA LYS A 46 -5.41 11.97 -10.45
C LYS A 46 -6.60 11.81 -11.40
N ALA A 47 -7.83 11.87 -10.90
CA ALA A 47 -9.06 11.65 -11.64
C ALA A 47 -9.08 10.31 -12.42
N LEU A 48 -8.40 9.28 -11.89
CA LEU A 48 -8.33 7.95 -12.49
C LEU A 48 -9.50 7.05 -12.05
N ILE A 49 -10.15 7.39 -10.93
CA ILE A 49 -11.38 6.76 -10.46
C ILE A 49 -12.40 7.84 -10.08
N LEU A 50 -13.69 7.48 -10.15
CA LEU A 50 -14.80 8.34 -9.73
C LEU A 50 -15.35 7.88 -8.38
N HIS A 51 -15.91 8.83 -7.64
CA HIS A 51 -16.37 8.65 -6.27
C HIS A 51 -17.74 7.95 -6.17
#